data_AF-A0A838JL13-F1
#
_entry.id   AF-A0A838JL13-F1
#
_cell.length_a   1.000
_cell.length_b   1.000
_cell.length_c   1.000
_cell.angle_alpha   90.00
_cell.angle_beta   90.00
_cell.angle_gamma   90.00
#
_symmetry.space_group_name_H-M   'P 1'
#
loop_
_entity.id
_entity.type
_entity.pdbx_description
1 polymer ?
#
loop_
_entity_poly.entity_id
_entity_poly.type
_entity_poly.pdbx_seq_one_letter_code
_entity_poly.pdbx_strand_id
1 'polypeptide(L)' 'MSDSPPRPGDKSSRKKAGPLQVASAVFWSFFGVRKHKHWQEDAAHITPVQAIIGGLIGAIIFVFTLIMIVRWVTLER' A
#
# COMPACT_ATOMS: atom_id res chain seq x y z
N MET A 1 -42.88 -32.55 -4.54
CA MET A 1 -42.25 -32.00 -5.76
C MET A 1 -43.00 -30.70 -6.08
N SER A 2 -42.52 -29.59 -5.50
CA SER A 2 -43.01 -28.17 -5.51
C SER A 2 -42.75 -27.64 -4.08
N ASP A 3 -42.03 -26.57 -3.75
CA ASP A 3 -41.47 -25.42 -4.45
C ASP A 3 -40.20 -24.96 -3.72
N SER A 4 -39.27 -24.33 -4.44
CA SER A 4 -38.06 -23.70 -3.86
C SER A 4 -38.31 -22.25 -3.46
N PRO A 5 -37.71 -21.75 -2.36
CA PRO A 5 -37.40 -20.32 -2.24
C PRO A 5 -35.95 -19.99 -2.63
N PRO A 6 -35.68 -18.74 -3.05
CA PRO A 6 -34.43 -18.32 -3.67
C PRO A 6 -33.27 -18.16 -2.67
N ARG A 7 -32.03 -18.35 -3.15
CA ARG A 7 -30.79 -18.10 -2.40
C ARG A 7 -30.71 -16.63 -1.94
N PRO A 8 -30.34 -16.34 -0.69
CA PRO A 8 -30.07 -14.97 -0.26
C PRO A 8 -28.87 -14.43 -1.03
N GLY A 9 -29.10 -13.38 -1.81
CA GLY A 9 -28.03 -12.60 -2.40
C GLY A 9 -27.29 -11.79 -1.32
N ASP A 10 -26.00 -12.05 -1.15
CA ASP A 10 -25.12 -11.08 -0.53
C ASP A 10 -24.78 -10.02 -1.58
N LYS A 11 -25.48 -8.89 -1.47
CA LYS A 11 -25.13 -7.67 -2.18
C LYS A 11 -23.86 -7.11 -1.54
N SER A 12 -22.72 -7.78 -1.74
CA SER A 12 -21.41 -7.18 -1.51
C SER A 12 -21.25 -6.10 -2.58
N SER A 13 -21.67 -4.89 -2.20
CA SER A 13 -21.45 -3.68 -2.95
C SER A 13 -19.95 -3.55 -3.20
N ARG A 14 -19.54 -4.04 -4.37
CA ARG A 14 -18.26 -3.77 -5.00
C ARG A 14 -18.27 -2.26 -5.30
N LYS A 15 -18.07 -1.44 -4.26
CA LYS A 15 -17.79 -0.01 -4.41
C LYS A 15 -16.56 0.01 -5.29
N LYS A 16 -16.79 0.33 -6.57
CA LYS A 16 -15.75 0.54 -7.57
C LYS A 16 -14.68 1.36 -6.87
N ALA A 17 -13.44 0.87 -6.87
CA ALA A 17 -12.35 1.58 -6.24
C ALA A 17 -12.36 3.01 -6.82
N GLY A 18 -12.71 3.99 -5.99
CA GLY A 18 -12.81 5.36 -6.46
C GLY A 18 -11.46 5.82 -6.98
N PRO A 19 -11.39 6.83 -7.87
CA PRO A 19 -10.13 7.40 -8.33
C PRO A 19 -9.23 7.86 -7.16
N LEU A 20 -9.82 8.27 -6.04
CA LEU A 20 -9.11 8.55 -4.80
C LEU A 20 -8.46 7.31 -4.16
N GLN A 21 -9.08 6.13 -4.27
CA GLN A 21 -8.50 4.84 -3.85
C GLN A 21 -7.36 4.42 -4.78
N VAL A 22 -7.44 4.76 -6.06
CA VAL A 22 -6.36 4.54 -7.02
C VAL A 22 -5.19 5.47 -6.70
N ALA A 23 -5.42 6.77 -6.49
CA ALA A 23 -4.38 7.72 -6.13
C ALA A 23 -3.71 7.36 -4.79
N SER A 24 -4.48 6.99 -3.76
CA SER A 24 -3.92 6.55 -2.48
C SER A 24 -3.25 5.18 -2.56
N ALA A 25 -3.70 4.27 -3.43
CA ALA A 25 -2.96 3.04 -3.75
C ALA A 25 -1.62 3.37 -4.44
N VAL A 26 -1.62 4.27 -5.41
CA VAL A 26 -0.40 4.73 -6.11
C VAL A 26 0.56 5.40 -5.12
N PHE A 27 0.06 6.25 -4.23
CA PHE A 27 0.87 6.92 -3.20
C PHE A 27 1.45 5.91 -2.18
N TRP A 28 0.68 4.89 -1.80
CA TRP A 28 1.18 3.79 -0.97
C TRP A 28 2.15 2.88 -1.73
N SER A 29 2.04 2.79 -3.06
CA SER A 29 3.04 2.16 -3.92
C SER A 29 4.35 2.96 -3.99
N PHE A 30 4.33 4.28 -3.86
CA PHE A 30 5.54 5.11 -3.81
C PHE A 30 6.27 5.02 -2.45
N PHE A 31 5.54 4.85 -1.36
CA PHE A 31 6.09 4.85 0.00
C PHE A 31 6.37 3.46 0.59
N GLY A 32 5.91 2.36 -0.03
CA GLY A 32 6.23 1.00 0.42
C GLY A 32 5.45 0.51 1.66
N VAL A 33 4.34 1.16 2.01
CA VAL A 33 3.52 0.78 3.16
C VAL A 33 2.53 -0.30 2.69
N ARG A 34 2.62 -1.52 3.23
CA ARG A 34 1.68 -2.62 2.92
C ARG A 34 0.25 -2.16 3.19
N LYS A 35 -0.58 -1.97 2.16
CA LYS A 35 -2.03 -1.85 2.31
C LYS A 35 -2.52 -3.16 2.92
N HIS A 36 -2.73 -3.10 4.22
CA HIS A 36 -3.21 -4.19 5.03
C HIS A 36 -4.70 -4.42 4.74
N LYS A 37 -5.01 -5.03 3.59
CA LYS A 37 -6.39 -5.31 3.19
C LYS A 37 -6.51 -6.75 2.71
N HIS A 38 -6.22 -7.70 3.59
CA HIS A 38 -6.92 -8.98 3.77
C HIS A 38 -6.38 -9.63 5.05
N TRP A 39 -7.00 -9.31 6.20
CA TRP A 39 -6.50 -9.59 7.56
C TRP A 39 -7.27 -10.64 8.34
N GLN A 40 -7.75 -11.71 7.72
CA GLN A 40 -8.47 -12.74 8.48
C GLN A 40 -7.90 -14.15 8.30
N GLU A 41 -7.14 -14.46 7.23
CA GLU A 41 -6.70 -15.85 6.99
C GLU A 41 -5.18 -16.00 6.78
N ASP A 42 -4.50 -15.03 6.15
CA ASP A 42 -3.08 -15.20 5.75
C ASP A 42 -2.05 -14.40 6.57
N ALA A 43 -2.48 -13.71 7.64
CA ALA A 43 -1.60 -12.85 8.45
C ALA A 43 -0.61 -13.61 9.35
N ALA A 44 -0.68 -14.94 9.40
CA ALA A 44 0.16 -15.77 10.27
C ALA A 44 1.51 -16.17 9.64
N HIS A 45 1.71 -16.06 8.32
CA HIS A 45 2.86 -16.74 7.70
C HIS A 45 3.73 -15.98 6.66
N ILE A 46 3.43 -14.76 6.19
CA ILE A 46 4.35 -14.04 5.25
C ILE A 46 4.70 -12.60 5.69
N THR A 47 5.99 -12.40 5.93
CA THR A 47 6.66 -11.48 6.87
C THR A 47 6.50 -9.98 6.59
N PRO A 48 5.76 -9.24 7.45
CA PRO A 48 5.67 -7.77 7.45
C PRO A 48 7.03 -7.05 7.50
N VAL A 49 8.05 -7.73 8.01
CA VAL A 49 9.44 -7.28 8.15
C VAL A 49 10.06 -6.82 6.83
N GLN A 50 9.79 -7.49 5.71
CA GLN A 50 10.40 -7.13 4.42
C GLN A 50 9.93 -5.75 3.91
N ALA A 51 8.69 -5.37 4.21
CA ALA A 51 8.17 -4.05 3.84
C ALA A 51 8.82 -2.93 4.68
N ILE A 52 9.08 -3.21 5.97
CA ILE A 52 9.77 -2.27 6.86
C ILE A 52 11.21 -2.04 6.37
N ILE A 53 11.91 -3.11 5.97
CA ILE A 53 13.26 -3.01 5.41
C ILE A 53 13.26 -2.22 4.10
N GLY A 54 12.31 -2.49 3.20
CA GLY A 54 12.17 -1.76 1.93
C GLY A 54 11.89 -0.27 2.13
N GLY A 55 10.99 0.08 3.04
CA GLY A 55 10.69 1.47 3.39
C GLY A 55 11.89 2.18 4.03
N LEU A 56 12.65 1.48 4.88
CA LEU A 56 13.84 2.04 5.52
C LEU A 56 14.96 2.32 4.51
N ILE A 57 15.22 1.40 3.59
CA ILE A 57 16.21 1.61 2.51
C ILE A 57 15.79 2.78 1.61
N GLY A 58 14.51 2.84 1.22
CA GLY A 58 13.98 3.95 0.42
C GLY A 58 14.10 5.31 1.11
N ALA A 59 13.82 5.37 2.42
CA ALA A 59 13.98 6.57 3.22
C ALA A 59 15.44 7.02 3.30
N ILE A 60 16.37 6.09 3.50
CA ILE A 60 17.81 6.38 3.54
C ILE A 60 18.26 6.97 2.21
N ILE A 61 17.92 6.33 1.08
CA ILE A 61 18.30 6.81 -0.26
C ILE A 61 17.71 8.21 -0.53
N PHE A 62 16.45 8.44 -0.15
CA PHE A 62 15.79 9.73 -0.33
C PHE A 62 16.50 10.85 0.44
N VAL A 63 16.81 10.60 1.72
CA VAL A 63 17.53 11.56 2.56
C VAL A 63 18.95 11.81 2.02
N PHE A 64 19.68 10.77 1.62
CA PHE A 64 21.00 10.93 1.01
C PHE A 64 20.95 11.78 -0.25
N THR A 65 19.96 11.55 -1.11
CA THR A 65 19.78 12.32 -2.34
C THR A 65 19.56 13.80 -2.02
N LEU A 66 18.70 14.10 -1.05
CA LEU A 66 18.43 15.47 -0.63
C LEU A 66 19.69 16.14 -0.05
N ILE A 67 20.42 15.44 0.81
CA ILE A 67 21.68 15.94 1.38
C ILE A 67 22.70 16.22 0.29
N MET A 68 22.83 15.34 -0.71
CA MET A 68 23.75 15.53 -1.83
C MET A 68 23.41 16.80 -2.61
N ILE A 69 22.13 17.05 -2.88
CA ILE A 69 21.66 18.26 -3.55
C ILE A 69 21.97 19.50 -2.69
N VAL A 70 21.63 19.48 -1.40
CA VAL A 70 21.90 20.59 -0.49
C VAL A 70 23.38 20.91 -0.44
N ARG A 71 24.22 19.87 -0.29
CA ARG A 71 25.66 20.02 -0.22
C ARG A 71 26.22 20.57 -1.52
N TRP A 72 25.70 20.15 -2.68
CA TRP A 72 26.09 20.71 -3.97
C TRP A 72 25.74 22.20 -4.06
N VAL A 73 24.51 22.57 -3.67
CA VAL A 73 24.05 23.97 -3.67
C VAL A 73 24.82 24.84 -2.67
N THR A 74 25.24 24.30 -1.53
CA THR A 74 26.01 25.05 -0.52
C THR A 74 27.51 25.11 -0.82
N LEU A 75 28.08 24.08 -1.45
CA LEU A 75 29.51 24.06 -1.83
C LEU A 75 29.81 24.90 -3.08
N GLU A 76 28.85 25.04 -3.99
CA GLU A 76 28.98 25.87 -5.20
C GLU A 76 28.75 27.37 -4.91
N ARG A 77 28.65 27.77 -3.63
CA ARG A 77 28.53 29.15 -3.16
C ARG A 77 29.85 29.62 -2.54
#